data_AF-A0A8M1KGK6-F1
#
_entry.id   AF-A0A8M1KGK6-F1
#
_cell.length_a   1.000
_cell.length_b   1.000
_cell.length_c   1.000
_cell.angle_alpha   90.00
_cell.angle_beta   90.00
_cell.angle_gamma   90.00
#
_symmetry.space_group_name_H-M   'P 1'
#
loop_
_entity.id
_entity.type
_entity.pdbx_description
1 polymer ?
#
loop_
_entity_poly.entity_id
_entity_poly.type
_entity_poly.pdbx_seq_one_letter_code
_entity_poly.pdbx_strand_id
1 'polypeptide(L)'
;MAKMSSSRVTSSAKVILLVWILKMRLLVFSSMSGSTDFGNVSFVVPGIHPYFYIGSDALNHTKEYTVASGSETAQFYTLRTAKALARTALDVLFCPEMMQRAKTEFNEVKMKKDK
;
A
#
# COMPACT_ATOMS: atom_id res chain seq x y z
N MET A 1 0.24 16.96 -53.52
CA MET A 1 0.27 15.61 -52.90
C MET A 1 0.95 15.71 -51.55
N ALA A 2 0.35 15.10 -50.52
CA ALA A 2 0.36 15.54 -49.13
C ALA A 2 1.61 15.15 -48.30
N LYS A 3 1.94 16.05 -47.35
CA LYS A 3 2.85 15.89 -46.21
C LYS A 3 2.45 14.69 -45.34
N MET A 4 3.39 13.83 -44.97
CA MET A 4 3.16 12.74 -44.02
C MET A 4 3.55 13.16 -42.59
N SER A 5 2.72 12.73 -41.65
CA SER A 5 2.45 13.29 -40.33
C SER A 5 3.39 12.77 -39.24
N SER A 6 3.71 13.64 -38.28
CA SER A 6 4.28 13.30 -36.97
C SER A 6 3.33 12.34 -36.23
N SER A 7 3.80 11.14 -35.89
CA SER A 7 3.06 10.16 -35.11
C SER A 7 3.30 10.35 -33.62
N ARG A 8 2.18 10.49 -32.91
CA ARG A 8 1.99 10.51 -31.45
C ARG A 8 2.84 9.46 -30.72
N VAL A 9 3.72 9.92 -29.84
CA VAL A 9 4.26 9.13 -28.72
C VAL A 9 3.10 8.87 -27.75
N THR A 10 2.66 7.62 -27.65
CA THR A 10 1.55 7.22 -26.79
C THR A 10 1.97 7.24 -25.32
N SER A 11 1.09 7.77 -24.47
CA SER A 11 1.29 8.03 -23.02
C SER A 11 1.66 6.78 -22.20
N SER A 12 1.38 5.58 -22.74
CA SER A 12 1.58 4.29 -22.07
C SER A 12 3.06 3.96 -21.80
N ALA A 13 3.99 4.46 -22.62
CA ALA A 13 5.42 4.19 -22.45
C ALA A 13 6.04 4.89 -21.24
N LYS A 14 5.48 6.04 -20.81
CA LYS A 14 6.00 6.81 -19.65
C LYS A 14 5.63 6.20 -18.31
N VAL A 15 4.47 5.54 -18.22
CA VAL A 15 4.01 4.86 -16.99
C VAL A 15 4.85 3.62 -16.71
N ILE A 16 5.22 2.87 -17.75
CA ILE A 16 6.06 1.66 -17.62
C ILE A 16 7.48 2.02 -17.15
N LEU A 17 8.04 3.14 -17.63
CA LEU A 17 9.36 3.60 -17.23
C LEU A 17 9.41 4.04 -15.75
N LEU A 18 8.34 4.65 -15.24
CA LEU A 18 8.28 5.12 -13.85
C LEU A 18 8.20 3.96 -12.83
N VAL A 19 7.53 2.86 -13.19
CA VAL A 19 7.44 1.63 -12.37
C VAL A 19 8.81 0.93 -12.27
N TRP A 20 9.62 0.99 -13.33
CA TRP A 20 10.96 0.38 -13.35
C TRP A 20 11.99 1.16 -12.51
N ILE A 21 11.87 2.50 -12.46
CA ILE A 21 12.77 3.37 -11.68
C ILE A 21 12.50 3.25 -10.17
N LEU A 22 11.26 3.05 -9.73
CA LEU A 22 10.92 3.09 -8.30
C LEU A 22 11.08 1.76 -7.56
N LYS A 23 11.29 0.63 -8.29
CA LYS A 23 11.52 -0.71 -7.72
C LYS A 23 10.62 -1.05 -6.53
N MET A 24 9.38 -0.54 -6.51
CA MET A 24 8.35 -0.93 -5.56
C MET A 24 7.72 -2.21 -6.06
N ARG A 25 8.42 -3.32 -5.80
CA ARG A 25 7.80 -4.64 -5.76
C ARG A 25 6.80 -4.58 -4.61
N LEU A 26 5.51 -4.36 -4.90
CA LEU A 26 4.47 -4.73 -3.95
C LEU A 26 4.67 -6.23 -3.70
N LEU A 27 5.26 -6.55 -2.56
CA LEU A 27 5.32 -7.90 -2.05
C LEU A 27 3.87 -8.26 -1.74
N VAL A 28 3.21 -8.93 -2.69
CA VAL A 28 2.01 -9.71 -2.40
C VAL A 28 2.46 -10.79 -1.44
N PHE A 29 2.34 -10.53 -0.13
CA PHE A 29 2.62 -11.52 0.89
C PHE A 29 1.57 -12.62 0.77
N SER A 30 2.03 -13.84 0.50
CA SER A 30 1.26 -15.07 0.67
C SER A 30 0.69 -15.10 2.09
N SER A 31 -0.63 -15.24 2.20
CA SER A 31 -1.46 -15.27 3.41
C SER A 31 -0.72 -15.30 4.75
N MET A 32 -0.31 -14.14 5.25
CA MET A 32 0.00 -13.98 6.66
C MET A 32 -1.33 -13.97 7.42
N SER A 33 -1.56 -14.98 8.24
CA SER A 33 -2.72 -15.00 9.14
C SER A 33 -2.41 -14.17 10.39
N GLY A 34 -3.38 -13.40 10.85
CA GLY A 34 -3.28 -12.58 12.06
C GLY A 34 -4.68 -12.35 12.64
N SER A 35 -4.74 -12.08 13.95
CA SER A 35 -5.98 -11.74 14.64
C SER A 35 -5.89 -10.30 15.15
N THR A 36 -6.72 -9.42 14.61
CA THR A 36 -6.82 -8.00 14.98
C THR A 36 -8.26 -7.54 14.90
N ASP A 37 -8.66 -6.68 15.82
CA ASP A 37 -9.94 -5.97 15.83
C ASP A 37 -10.13 -5.04 14.61
N PHE A 38 -9.04 -4.60 13.96
CA PHE A 38 -9.11 -3.86 12.70
C PHE A 38 -9.82 -4.64 11.60
N GLY A 39 -9.80 -5.98 11.68
CA GLY A 39 -10.60 -6.85 10.82
C GLY A 39 -12.06 -6.42 10.78
N ASN A 40 -12.67 -6.16 11.94
CA ASN A 40 -14.07 -5.73 12.05
C ASN A 40 -14.33 -4.41 11.31
N VAL A 41 -13.40 -3.45 11.42
CA VAL A 41 -13.48 -2.16 10.72
C VAL A 41 -13.38 -2.36 9.21
N SER A 42 -12.44 -3.19 8.76
CA SER A 42 -12.19 -3.48 7.34
C SER A 42 -13.31 -4.27 6.67
N PHE A 43 -14.32 -4.76 7.40
CA PHE A 43 -15.56 -5.30 6.82
C PHE A 43 -16.60 -4.22 6.51
N VAL A 44 -16.48 -3.04 7.10
CA VAL A 44 -17.46 -1.95 6.98
C VAL A 44 -16.97 -0.86 6.05
N VAL A 45 -15.68 -0.55 6.06
CA VAL A 45 -15.07 0.52 5.25
C VAL A 45 -13.74 0.06 4.61
N PRO A 46 -13.33 0.67 3.48
CA PRO A 46 -11.99 0.44 2.93
C PRO A 46 -10.91 0.80 3.95
N GLY A 47 -9.92 -0.08 4.13
CA GLY A 47 -8.83 0.13 5.09
C GLY A 47 -7.62 -0.75 4.81
N ILE A 48 -6.47 -0.39 5.38
CA ILE A 48 -5.21 -1.14 5.27
C ILE A 48 -4.61 -1.39 6.65
N HIS A 49 -4.03 -2.56 6.85
CA HIS A 49 -3.27 -2.92 8.06
C HIS A 49 -1.87 -3.42 7.66
N PRO A 50 -0.94 -2.51 7.29
CA PRO A 50 0.37 -2.89 6.79
C PRO A 50 1.31 -3.30 7.92
N TYR A 51 2.16 -4.29 7.64
CA TYR A 51 3.36 -4.56 8.44
C TYR A 51 4.51 -3.68 7.95
N PHE A 52 5.42 -3.30 8.86
CA PHE A 52 6.68 -2.67 8.51
C PHE A 52 7.82 -3.27 9.32
N TYR A 53 9.03 -3.22 8.76
CA TYR A 53 10.22 -3.77 9.38
C TYR A 53 10.73 -2.87 10.51
N ILE A 54 11.21 -3.44 11.60
CA ILE A 54 11.71 -2.70 12.77
C ILE A 54 13.23 -2.87 13.00
N GLY A 55 13.98 -3.41 12.03
CA GLY A 55 15.42 -3.64 12.20
C GLY A 55 15.77 -4.99 12.83
N SER A 56 14.83 -5.95 12.86
CA SER A 56 15.05 -7.29 13.42
C SER A 56 14.16 -8.32 12.72
N ASP A 57 14.65 -9.55 12.63
CA ASP A 57 13.89 -10.71 12.15
C ASP A 57 13.15 -11.43 13.30
N ALA A 58 13.16 -10.87 14.52
CA ALA A 58 12.37 -11.39 15.63
C ALA A 58 10.88 -11.46 15.28
N LEU A 59 10.18 -12.48 15.79
CA LEU A 59 8.74 -12.64 15.59
C LEU A 59 7.95 -11.86 16.66
N ASN A 60 6.78 -11.34 16.28
CA ASN A 60 5.86 -10.75 17.25
C ASN A 60 5.50 -11.77 18.35
N HIS A 61 5.18 -11.26 19.55
CA HIS A 61 4.93 -12.06 20.77
C HIS A 61 6.16 -12.78 21.36
N THR A 62 7.36 -12.26 21.10
CA THR A 62 8.62 -12.74 21.72
C THR A 62 9.27 -11.63 22.54
N LYS A 63 10.15 -11.99 23.49
CA LYS A 63 10.89 -11.00 24.30
C LYS A 63 11.87 -10.22 23.44
N GLU A 64 12.44 -10.90 22.46
CA GLU A 64 13.39 -10.36 21.49
C GLU A 64 12.72 -9.24 20.66
N TYR A 65 11.46 -9.43 20.26
CA TYR A 65 10.70 -8.41 19.56
C TYR A 65 10.38 -7.19 20.44
N THR A 66 10.12 -7.39 21.74
CA THR A 66 9.96 -6.28 22.69
C THR A 66 11.21 -5.41 22.78
N VAL A 67 12.39 -6.03 22.83
CA VAL A 67 13.66 -5.30 22.83
C VAL A 67 13.88 -4.60 21.49
N ALA A 68 13.64 -5.31 20.38
CA ALA A 68 13.82 -4.75 19.03
C ALA A 68 12.89 -3.55 18.76
N SER A 69 11.62 -3.62 19.16
CA SER A 69 10.64 -2.55 18.91
C SER A 69 10.92 -1.28 19.71
N GLY A 70 11.58 -1.39 20.85
CA GLY A 70 12.05 -0.25 21.65
C GLY A 70 13.39 0.35 21.19
N SER A 71 14.07 -0.26 20.21
CA SER A 71 15.40 0.18 19.78
C SER A 71 15.38 1.47 18.96
N GLU A 72 16.51 2.19 18.94
CA GLU A 72 16.69 3.36 18.09
C GLU A 72 16.61 3.02 16.59
N THR A 73 17.11 1.84 16.20
CA THR A 73 17.00 1.31 14.83
C THR A 73 15.54 1.19 14.39
N ALA A 74 14.65 0.71 15.27
CA ALA A 74 13.22 0.61 14.96
C ALA A 74 12.61 1.99 14.69
N GLN A 75 13.03 3.04 15.40
CA GLN A 75 12.48 4.39 15.24
C GLN A 75 12.72 4.97 13.83
N PHE A 76 13.86 4.66 13.21
CA PHE A 76 14.13 5.05 11.83
C PHE A 76 13.06 4.51 10.86
N TYR A 77 12.74 3.22 10.98
CA TYR A 77 11.72 2.59 10.15
C TYR A 77 10.31 3.07 10.51
N THR A 78 10.00 3.23 11.79
CA THR A 78 8.73 3.79 12.27
C THR A 78 8.46 5.16 11.65
N LEU A 79 9.45 6.06 11.67
CA LEU A 79 9.30 7.40 11.09
C LEU A 79 9.09 7.36 9.57
N ARG A 80 9.76 6.45 8.86
CA ARG A 80 9.55 6.25 7.43
C ARG A 80 8.15 5.75 7.12
N THR A 81 7.65 4.77 7.88
CA THR A 81 6.29 4.24 7.73
C THR A 81 5.25 5.30 8.05
N ALA A 82 5.44 6.09 9.11
CA ALA A 82 4.54 7.19 9.46
C ALA A 82 4.44 8.22 8.33
N LYS A 83 5.56 8.61 7.72
CA LYS A 83 5.57 9.51 6.55
C LYS A 83 4.86 8.91 5.34
N ALA A 84 5.06 7.61 5.09
CA ALA A 84 4.37 6.90 4.02
C ALA A 84 2.84 6.89 4.23
N LEU A 85 2.38 6.56 5.45
CA LEU A 85 0.96 6.59 5.81
C LEU A 85 0.36 8.00 5.70
N ALA A 86 1.09 9.04 6.15
CA ALA A 86 0.67 10.42 6.00
C ALA A 86 0.50 10.80 4.52
N ARG A 87 1.46 10.41 3.66
CA ARG A 87 1.35 10.65 2.22
C ARG A 87 0.18 9.91 1.59
N THR A 88 -0.06 8.66 1.97
CA THR A 88 -1.24 7.90 1.54
C THR A 88 -2.54 8.60 1.95
N ALA A 89 -2.62 9.12 3.18
CA ALA A 89 -3.77 9.88 3.64
C ALA A 89 -3.98 11.16 2.82
N LEU A 90 -2.90 11.90 2.50
CA LEU A 90 -2.97 13.07 1.63
C LEU A 90 -3.46 12.69 0.23
N ASP A 91 -2.93 11.63 -0.36
CA ASP A 91 -3.35 11.14 -1.68
C ASP A 91 -4.86 10.80 -1.67
N VAL A 92 -5.35 10.16 -0.62
CA VAL A 92 -6.78 9.84 -0.45
C VAL A 92 -7.65 11.08 -0.25
N LEU A 93 -7.18 12.09 0.49
CA LEU A 93 -7.92 13.32 0.76
C LEU A 93 -7.96 14.26 -0.45
N PHE A 94 -6.85 14.36 -1.18
CA PHE A 94 -6.68 15.34 -2.25
C PHE A 94 -6.86 14.78 -3.66
N CYS A 95 -6.92 13.46 -3.84
CA CYS A 95 -7.26 12.80 -5.10
C CYS A 95 -8.59 12.05 -4.96
N PRO A 96 -9.75 12.69 -5.26
CA PRO A 96 -11.06 12.06 -5.12
C PRO A 96 -11.19 10.73 -5.87
N GLU A 97 -10.52 10.59 -7.03
CA GLU A 97 -10.52 9.35 -7.80
C GLU A 97 -9.95 8.16 -7.02
N MET A 98 -8.94 8.38 -6.16
CA MET A 98 -8.36 7.31 -5.36
C MET A 98 -9.37 6.76 -4.35
N MET A 99 -10.08 7.63 -3.65
CA MET A 99 -11.14 7.23 -2.73
C MET A 99 -12.29 6.52 -3.47
N GLN A 100 -12.66 7.01 -4.65
CA GLN A 100 -13.71 6.35 -5.45
C GLN A 100 -13.29 4.95 -5.87
N ARG A 101 -12.07 4.76 -6.38
CA ARG A 101 -11.55 3.43 -6.72
C ARG A 101 -11.55 2.49 -5.52
N ALA A 102 -11.05 2.94 -4.37
CA ALA A 102 -11.02 2.14 -3.15
C ALA A 102 -12.44 1.68 -2.71
N LYS A 103 -13.43 2.57 -2.80
CA LYS A 103 -14.84 2.23 -2.50
C LYS A 103 -15.44 1.26 -3.50
N THR A 104 -15.17 1.45 -4.79
CA THR A 104 -15.65 0.55 -5.85
C THR A 104 -15.11 -0.86 -5.64
N GLU A 105 -13.79 -1.01 -5.51
CA GLU A 105 -13.15 -2.31 -5.28
C GLU A 105 -13.66 -2.98 -3.99
N PHE A 106 -13.81 -2.21 -2.92
CA PHE A 106 -14.36 -2.70 -1.65
C PHE A 106 -15.78 -3.26 -1.81
N ASN A 107 -16.66 -2.54 -2.50
CA ASN A 107 -18.03 -2.98 -2.75
C ASN A 107 -18.08 -4.21 -3.66
N GLU A 108 -17.24 -4.29 -4.68
CA GLU A 108 -17.16 -5.47 -5.55
C GLU A 108 -16.77 -6.74 -4.78
N VAL A 109 -15.80 -6.63 -3.87
CA VAL A 109 -15.38 -7.75 -3.00
C VAL A 109 -16.51 -8.14 -2.04
N LYS A 110 -17.21 -7.17 -1.46
CA LYS A 110 -18.36 -7.43 -0.58
C LYS A 110 -19.48 -8.17 -1.32
N MET A 111 -19.87 -7.71 -2.49
CA MET A 111 -20.93 -8.34 -3.31
C MET A 111 -20.58 -9.75 -3.78
N LYS A 112 -19.28 -10.09 -3.90
CA LYS A 112 -18.84 -11.46 -4.23
C LYS A 112 -18.91 -12.42 -3.04
N LYS A 113 -18.75 -11.94 -1.81
CA LYS A 113 -18.87 -12.77 -0.59
C LYS A 113 -20.32 -13.08 -0.23
N ASP A 114 -21.24 -12.19 -0.58
CA ASP A 114 -22.66 -12.30 -0.25
C ASP A 114 -23.46 -13.14 -1.30
N LYS A 115 -22.80 -13.62 -2.36
CA LYS A 115 -23.34 -14.55 -3.35
C LYS A 115 -22.87 -15.98 -3.07
#